data_AF-A0A9P5MBI6-F1
#
_entry.id   AF-A0A9P5MBI6-F1
#
_cell.length_a   1.000
_cell.length_b   1.000
_cell.length_c   1.000
_cell.angle_alpha   90.00
_cell.angle_beta   90.00
_cell.angle_gamma   90.00
#
_symmetry.space_group_name_H-M   'P 1'
#
loop_
_entity.id
_entity.type
_entity.pdbx_description
1 polymer ?
#
loop_
_entity_poly.entity_id
_entity_poly.type
_entity_poly.pdbx_seq_one_letter_code
_entity_poly.pdbx_strand_id
1 'polypeptide(L)' 'NPKIRQFIWEYAHTLDELLSTFIEAGITAAGKKFVLITPIVHIVGNVCSIDGRKPHHSVISKILNWPRP' A
#
# COMPACT_ATOMS: atom_id res chain seq x y z
N ASN A 1 19.01 -15.31 -10.24
CA ASN A 1 18.17 -15.86 -11.33
C ASN A 1 18.29 -14.95 -12.56
N PRO A 2 19.20 -15.25 -13.51
CA PRO A 2 19.59 -14.30 -14.57
C PRO A 2 18.48 -13.99 -15.59
N LYS A 3 17.34 -14.70 -15.54
CA LYS A 3 16.18 -14.47 -16.42
C LYS A 3 15.11 -13.56 -15.80
N ILE A 4 15.21 -13.24 -14.50
CA ILE A 4 14.26 -12.35 -13.83
C ILE A 4 14.74 -10.92 -13.99
N ARG A 5 13.81 -10.01 -14.33
CA ARG A 5 14.11 -8.57 -14.35
C ARG A 5 14.47 -8.12 -12.94
N GLN A 6 15.56 -7.38 -12.81
CA GLN A 6 16.12 -6.98 -11.52
C GLN A 6 15.06 -6.38 -10.57
N PHE A 7 14.21 -5.46 -11.04
CA PHE A 7 13.18 -4.84 -10.20
C PHE A 7 12.16 -5.84 -9.62
N ILE A 8 11.86 -6.93 -10.34
CA ILE A 8 10.95 -7.99 -9.88
C ILE A 8 11.63 -8.79 -8.77
N TRP A 9 12.91 -9.09 -8.95
CA TRP A 9 13.69 -9.83 -7.96
C TRP A 9 13.87 -9.02 -6.68
N GLU A 10 14.22 -7.73 -6.79
CA GLU A 10 14.34 -6.81 -5.65
C GLU A 10 13.01 -6.70 -4.89
N TYR A 11 11.89 -6.48 -5.60
CA TYR A 11 10.57 -6.43 -4.99
C TYR A 11 10.21 -7.72 -4.24
N ALA A 12 10.45 -8.89 -4.86
CA ALA A 12 10.16 -10.18 -4.23
C ALA A 12 10.99 -10.38 -2.96
N HIS A 13 12.25 -9.97 -2.97
CA HIS A 13 13.13 -10.08 -1.81
C HIS A 13 12.68 -9.16 -0.67
N THR A 14 12.38 -7.88 -0.96
CA THR A 14 11.83 -6.95 0.05
C THR A 14 10.50 -7.45 0.63
N LEU A 15 9.64 -8.05 -0.20
CA LEU A 15 8.39 -8.60 0.27
C LEU A 15 8.61 -9.80 1.21
N ASP A 16 9.55 -10.68 0.88
CA ASP A 16 9.89 -11.85 1.70
C ASP A 16 10.42 -11.45 3.08
N GLU A 17 11.31 -10.46 3.15
CA GLU A 17 11.81 -9.90 4.41
C GLU A 17 10.68 -9.27 5.24
N LEU A 18 9.78 -8.51 4.61
CA LEU A 18 8.65 -7.88 5.29
C LEU A 18 7.69 -8.93 5.87
N LEU A 19 7.35 -9.97 5.10
CA LEU A 19 6.44 -11.02 5.54
C LEU A 19 7.08 -11.87 6.65
N SER A 20 8.38 -12.17 6.54
CA SER A 20 9.13 -12.87 7.60
C SER A 20 9.11 -12.06 8.90
N THR A 21 9.33 -10.74 8.81
CA THR A 21 9.22 -9.83 9.97
C THR A 21 7.84 -9.87 10.60
N PHE A 22 6.76 -9.93 9.79
CA PHE A 22 5.40 -10.04 10.33
C PHE A 22 5.18 -11.35 11.09
N ILE A 23 5.71 -12.46 10.57
CA ILE A 23 5.62 -13.77 11.21
C ILE A 23 6.36 -13.75 12.55
N GLU A 24 7.60 -13.26 12.57
CA GLU A 24 8.42 -13.17 13.79
C GLU A 24 7.80 -12.27 14.85
N ALA A 25 7.15 -11.17 14.44
CA ALA A 25 6.45 -10.26 15.33
C ALA A 25 5.05 -10.76 15.77
N GLY A 26 4.59 -11.91 15.29
CA GLY A 26 3.24 -12.43 15.57
C GLY A 26 2.11 -11.59 14.96
N ILE A 27 2.39 -10.80 13.93
CA ILE A 27 1.43 -9.94 13.25
C ILE A 27 0.66 -10.75 12.20
N THR A 28 -0.68 -10.74 12.29
CA THR A 28 -1.54 -11.32 11.26
C THR A 28 -2.07 -10.22 10.32
N ALA A 29 -1.66 -10.25 9.06
CA ALA A 29 -2.21 -9.39 8.02
C ALA A 29 -3.50 -9.98 7.43
N ALA A 30 -4.52 -9.14 7.22
CA ALA A 30 -5.75 -9.57 6.58
C ALA A 30 -5.52 -9.77 5.07
N GLY A 31 -5.38 -11.02 4.62
CA GLY A 31 -5.06 -11.34 3.21
C GLY A 31 -5.99 -10.69 2.19
N LYS A 32 -7.30 -10.60 2.48
CA LYS A 32 -8.28 -9.93 1.58
C LYS A 32 -8.08 -8.41 1.45
N LYS A 33 -7.40 -7.78 2.40
CA LYS A 33 -7.11 -6.32 2.40
C LYS A 33 -5.67 -6.03 1.96
N PHE A 34 -4.86 -7.07 1.80
CA PHE A 34 -3.45 -6.92 1.48
C PHE A 34 -3.29 -6.66 -0.02
N VAL A 35 -2.54 -5.60 -0.34
CA VAL A 35 -2.31 -5.17 -1.72
C VAL A 35 -0.82 -5.19 -1.97
N LEU A 36 -0.38 -6.05 -2.90
CA LEU A 36 1.02 -6.33 -3.16
C LEU A 36 1.56 -5.54 -4.35
N ILE A 37 1.02 -5.79 -5.54
CA ILE A 37 1.50 -5.21 -6.79
C ILE A 37 0.33 -4.47 -7.43
N THR A 38 0.33 -3.15 -7.30
CA THR A 38 -0.69 -2.28 -7.90
C THR A 38 -0.06 -0.96 -8.35
N PRO A 39 -0.48 -0.38 -9.48
CA PRO A 39 -0.06 0.97 -9.86
C PRO A 39 -0.65 2.06 -8.96
N ILE A 40 -1.73 1.74 -8.23
CA ILE A 40 -2.45 2.68 -7.36
C ILE A 40 -2.81 1.99 -6.05
N VAL A 41 -2.44 2.60 -4.92
CA VAL A 41 -2.73 2.06 -3.58
C VAL A 41 -3.33 3.13 -2.68
N HIS A 42 -4.27 2.73 -1.83
CA HIS A 42 -4.88 3.62 -0.85
C HIS A 42 -4.11 3.54 0.47
N ILE A 43 -3.40 4.61 0.83
CA ILE A 43 -2.59 4.69 2.05
C ILE A 43 -3.06 5.89 2.86
N VAL A 44 -3.52 5.65 4.10
CA VAL A 44 -3.89 6.68 5.09
C VAL A 44 -4.70 7.83 4.46
N GLY A 45 -5.87 7.50 3.92
CA GLY A 45 -6.79 8.48 3.34
C GLY A 45 -6.29 9.15 2.04
N ASN A 46 -5.25 8.61 1.42
CA ASN A 46 -4.72 9.10 0.15
C ASN A 46 -4.68 7.99 -0.89
N VAL A 47 -4.73 8.40 -2.15
CA VAL A 47 -4.46 7.58 -3.32
C VAL A 47 -3.02 7.87 -3.72
N CYS A 48 -2.16 6.85 -3.67
CA CYS A 48 -0.76 6.93 -4.05
C CYS A 48 -0.56 6.21 -5.38
N SER A 49 0.12 6.87 -6.30
CA SER A 49 0.43 6.36 -7.65
C SER A 49 1.79 6.87 -8.09
N ILE A 50 2.22 6.49 -9.30
CA ILE A 50 3.45 7.02 -9.91
C ILE A 50 3.43 8.54 -10.10
N ASP A 51 2.23 9.13 -10.27
CA ASP A 51 2.03 10.58 -10.41
C ASP A 51 2.06 11.32 -9.06
N GLY A 52 2.37 10.62 -7.98
CA GLY A 52 2.40 11.14 -6.62
C GLY A 52 1.18 10.78 -5.77
N ARG A 53 1.01 11.54 -4.68
CA ARG A 53 0.00 11.30 -3.64
C ARG A 53 -1.09 12.35 -3.70
N LYS A 54 -2.35 11.92 -3.76
CA LYS A 54 -3.53 12.78 -3.75
C LYS A 54 -4.49 12.36 -2.62
N PRO A 55 -5.20 13.30 -1.96
CA PRO A 55 -6.19 12.93 -0.96
C PRO A 55 -7.30 12.09 -1.60
N HIS A 56 -7.68 11.01 -0.92
CA HIS A 56 -8.78 10.17 -1.38
C HIS A 56 -10.08 10.97 -1.39
N HIS A 57 -10.94 10.71 -2.37
CA HIS A 57 -12.21 11.43 -2.53
C HIS A 57 -13.01 11.50 -1.23
N SER A 58 -13.05 10.40 -0.45
CA SER A 58 -13.75 10.38 0.84
C SER A 58 -13.23 11.39 1.85
N VAL A 59 -11.94 11.73 1.85
CA VAL A 59 -11.36 12.74 2.74
C VAL A 59 -11.82 14.12 2.31
N ILE A 60 -11.78 14.40 1.00
CA ILE A 60 -12.29 15.66 0.44
C ILE A 60 -13.77 15.83 0.78
N SER A 61 -14.60 14.81 0.57
CA SER A 61 -16.03 14.86 0.87
C SER A 61 -16.31 15.11 2.35
N LYS A 62 -15.52 14.54 3.27
CA LYS A 62 -15.68 14.79 4.71
C LYS A 62 -15.47 16.25 5.08
N ILE A 63 -14.51 16.93 4.44
CA ILE A 63 -14.22 18.34 4.68
C ILE A 63 -15.32 19.22 4.08
N LEU A 64 -15.71 18.96 2.83
CA LEU A 64 -16.73 19.75 2.13
C LEU A 64 -18.10 19.68 2.81
N ASN A 65 -18.43 18.52 3.40
CA ASN A 65 -19.70 18.29 4.07
C ASN A 65 -19.64 18.52 5.58
N TRP A 66 -18.58 19.11 6.10
CA TRP A 66 -18.44 19.36 7.53
C TRP A 66 -19.46 20.42 7.99
N PRO A 67 -20.38 20.12 8.92
CA PRO A 67 -21.38 21.08 9.37
C PRO A 67 -20.71 22.24 10.11
N ARG A 68 -21.25 23.45 9.96
CA ARG A 68 -20.77 24.59 10.74
C ARG A 68 -21.08 24.34 12.23
N PRO A 69 -20.16 24.71 13.15
CA PRO A 69 -20.40 24.60 14.59
C PRO A 69 -21.67 25.32 15.02
#